data_AF-E9I569-F1
#
_entry.id   AF-E9I569-F1
#
_cell.length_a   1.000
_cell.length_b   1.000
_cell.length_c   1.000
_cell.angle_alpha   90.00
_cell.angle_beta   90.00
_cell.angle_gamma   90.00
#
_symmetry.space_group_name_H-M   'P 1'
#
loop_
_entity.id
_entity.type
_entity.pdbx_description
1 polymer ?
#
loop_
_entity_poly.entity_id
_entity_poly.type
_entity_poly.pdbx_seq_one_letter_code
_entity_poly.pdbx_strand_id
1 'polypeptide(L)'
;GRAKKSFIYLLLDPSFTQNLQHDETLDQKKLFKRFLSSIFYIGKGKHTRPYEHLIEAKAIQLKSRLEGASKKVEKILDIWKNGDGVISIEVFKNSLPVVAFNREAAMIEAIGLSNITNIKRGQFYGSCKSWSNSDKRRWGCLLLFKAFHIFLHEGENQLRPGDL
;
A
#
# COMPACT_ATOMS: atom_id res chain seq x y z
N GLY A 1 -12.90 24.95 -11.02
CA GLY A 1 -13.15 24.20 -9.76
C GLY A 1 -12.01 23.21 -9.52
N ARG A 2 -11.31 23.29 -8.38
CA ARG A 2 -10.22 22.36 -8.03
C ARG A 2 -10.82 21.01 -7.62
N ALA A 3 -10.99 20.10 -8.57
CA ALA A 3 -11.26 18.70 -8.24
C ALA A 3 -10.12 18.20 -7.34
N LYS A 4 -10.45 17.85 -6.09
CA LYS A 4 -9.47 17.36 -5.10
C LYS A 4 -8.85 16.07 -5.64
N LYS A 5 -7.59 16.16 -6.06
CA LYS A 5 -6.79 15.07 -6.65
C LYS A 5 -6.59 13.96 -5.61
N SER A 6 -6.86 12.71 -6.01
CA SER A 6 -6.65 11.51 -5.20
C SER A 6 -5.55 10.64 -5.80
N PHE A 7 -5.00 9.76 -4.98
CA PHE A 7 -3.98 8.77 -5.36
C PHE A 7 -4.21 7.48 -4.58
N ILE A 8 -3.49 6.42 -4.93
CA ILE A 8 -3.38 5.19 -4.14
C ILE A 8 -2.02 5.22 -3.46
N TYR A 9 -1.95 4.79 -2.21
CA TYR A 9 -0.69 4.54 -1.53
C TYR A 9 -0.63 3.11 -1.05
N LEU A 10 0.59 2.59 -1.00
CA LEU A 10 0.91 1.26 -0.51
C LEU A 10 1.87 1.41 0.66
N LEU A 11 1.64 0.65 1.73
CA LEU A 11 2.62 0.48 2.79
C LEU A 11 3.27 -0.89 2.63
N LEU A 12 4.60 -0.91 2.58
CA LEU A 12 5.40 -2.11 2.33
C LEU A 12 6.35 -2.38 3.50
N ASP A 13 6.59 -3.66 3.74
CA ASP A 13 7.53 -4.18 4.73
C ASP A 13 8.89 -4.46 4.05
N PRO A 14 9.96 -3.74 4.44
CA PRO A 14 11.27 -3.88 3.80
C PRO A 14 11.93 -5.25 4.00
N SER A 15 11.53 -6.02 5.03
CA SER A 15 12.04 -7.37 5.24
C SER A 15 11.69 -8.33 4.08
N PHE A 16 10.66 -8.00 3.29
CA PHE A 16 10.27 -8.74 2.09
C PHE A 16 10.75 -8.10 0.79
N THR A 17 10.83 -6.77 0.71
CA THR A 17 11.35 -6.11 -0.49
C THR A 17 12.84 -6.38 -0.64
N GLN A 18 13.61 -6.29 0.44
CA GLN A 18 15.06 -6.51 0.50
C GLN A 18 15.81 -5.75 -0.62
N ASN A 19 15.58 -4.43 -0.73
CA ASN A 19 16.21 -3.58 -1.74
C ASN A 19 15.98 -4.07 -3.18
N LEU A 20 14.73 -4.32 -3.50
CA LEU A 20 14.30 -5.00 -4.71
C LEU A 20 14.76 -4.29 -5.99
N GLN A 21 14.88 -2.95 -5.96
CA GLN A 21 15.38 -2.18 -7.10
C GLN A 21 16.84 -2.48 -7.48
N HIS A 22 17.62 -3.08 -6.57
CA HIS A 22 19.01 -3.46 -6.80
C HIS A 22 19.19 -4.95 -7.12
N ASP A 23 18.10 -5.70 -7.21
CA ASP A 23 18.15 -7.10 -7.56
C ASP A 23 18.41 -7.26 -9.07
N GLU A 24 19.61 -7.74 -9.42
CA GLU A 24 20.05 -7.93 -10.81
C GLU A 24 19.42 -9.16 -11.49
N THR A 25 18.55 -9.91 -10.81
CA THR A 25 17.91 -11.08 -11.42
C THR A 25 16.96 -10.67 -12.55
N LEU A 26 17.05 -11.38 -13.67
CA LEU A 26 16.14 -11.18 -14.82
C LEU A 26 14.73 -11.80 -14.59
N ASP A 27 14.49 -12.43 -13.44
CA ASP A 27 13.21 -13.08 -13.13
C ASP A 27 12.18 -12.06 -12.57
N GLN A 28 11.54 -11.36 -13.50
CA GLN A 28 10.46 -10.42 -13.21
C GLN A 28 9.30 -11.05 -12.41
N LYS A 29 9.05 -12.35 -12.56
CA LYS A 29 7.97 -13.02 -11.82
C LYS A 29 8.34 -13.20 -10.34
N LYS A 30 9.59 -13.56 -10.05
CA LYS A 30 10.10 -13.64 -8.67
C LYS A 30 10.11 -12.26 -8.00
N LEU A 31 10.61 -11.24 -8.71
CA LEU A 31 10.62 -9.87 -8.23
C LEU A 31 9.21 -9.35 -7.94
N PHE A 32 8.28 -9.55 -8.86
CA PHE A 32 6.89 -9.15 -8.66
C PHE A 32 6.24 -9.87 -7.47
N LYS A 33 6.50 -11.16 -7.26
CA LYS A 33 6.01 -11.89 -6.09
C LYS A 33 6.54 -11.31 -4.77
N ARG A 34 7.83 -10.99 -4.69
CA ARG A 34 8.43 -10.35 -3.50
C ARG A 34 7.79 -8.99 -3.23
N PHE A 35 7.60 -8.18 -4.27
CA PHE A 35 6.87 -6.93 -4.16
C PHE A 35 5.46 -7.14 -3.60
N LEU A 36 4.69 -8.09 -4.15
CA LEU A 36 3.35 -8.39 -3.62
C LEU A 36 3.37 -8.83 -2.15
N SER A 37 4.32 -9.69 -1.77
CA SER A 37 4.48 -10.16 -0.39
C SER A 37 4.86 -9.06 0.59
N SER A 38 5.52 -7.99 0.12
CA SER A 38 5.86 -6.86 0.98
C SER A 38 4.69 -5.93 1.28
N ILE A 39 3.66 -5.88 0.42
CA ILE A 39 2.52 -4.99 0.62
C ILE A 39 1.69 -5.50 1.79
N PHE A 40 1.62 -4.71 2.86
CA PHE A 40 0.76 -5.03 4.01
C PHE A 40 -0.45 -4.10 4.10
N TYR A 41 -0.52 -3.02 3.33
CA TYR A 41 -1.70 -2.13 3.30
C TYR A 41 -1.85 -1.42 1.97
N ILE A 42 -3.10 -1.28 1.51
CA ILE A 42 -3.48 -0.52 0.31
C ILE A 42 -4.52 0.51 0.71
N GLY A 43 -4.27 1.78 0.41
CA GLY A 43 -5.23 2.84 0.72
C GLY A 43 -5.37 3.87 -0.38
N LYS A 44 -6.51 4.56 -0.42
CA LYS A 44 -6.64 5.80 -1.19
C LYS A 44 -6.27 7.01 -0.33
N GLY A 45 -5.41 7.87 -0.88
CA GLY A 45 -4.90 9.07 -0.21
C GLY A 45 -5.53 10.36 -0.71
N LYS A 46 -5.53 11.35 0.18
CA LYS A 46 -5.57 12.79 -0.14
C LYS A 46 -4.53 13.45 0.76
N HIS A 47 -3.74 14.39 0.22
CA HIS A 47 -2.74 15.11 1.00
C HIS A 47 -1.81 14.15 1.78
N THR A 48 -1.63 14.36 3.09
CA THR A 48 -0.69 13.66 3.98
C THR A 48 -1.19 12.31 4.50
N ARG A 49 -2.27 11.75 3.94
CA ARG A 49 -2.94 10.55 4.48
C ARG A 49 -2.02 9.34 4.77
N PRO A 50 -0.96 9.04 3.97
CA PRO A 50 -0.04 7.96 4.31
C PRO A 50 0.70 8.19 5.64
N TYR A 51 1.08 9.44 5.91
CA TYR A 51 1.79 9.83 7.13
C TYR A 51 0.92 9.76 8.39
N GLU A 52 -0.39 9.92 8.27
CA GLU A 52 -1.29 9.86 9.43
C GLU A 52 -1.20 8.51 10.18
N HIS A 53 -1.04 7.39 9.46
CA HIS A 53 -0.90 6.07 10.09
C HIS A 53 0.44 5.92 10.81
N LEU A 54 1.50 6.53 10.28
CA LEU A 54 2.82 6.53 10.88
C LEU A 54 2.84 7.43 12.12
N ILE A 55 2.19 8.59 12.07
CA ILE A 55 2.03 9.48 13.22
C ILE A 55 1.22 8.80 14.34
N GLU A 56 0.14 8.09 13.99
CA GLU A 56 -0.64 7.27 14.93
C GLU A 56 0.26 6.23 15.61
N ALA A 57 1.06 5.49 14.84
CA ALA A 57 2.01 4.52 15.37
C ALA A 57 3.04 5.17 16.30
N LYS A 58 3.62 6.32 15.92
CA LYS A 58 4.60 7.05 16.73
C LYS A 58 3.99 7.50 18.06
N ALA A 59 2.76 8.01 18.03
CA ALA A 59 2.05 8.41 19.25
C ALA A 59 1.79 7.21 20.19
N ILE A 60 1.48 6.04 19.64
CA ILE A 60 1.30 4.79 20.41
C ILE A 60 2.63 4.32 21.00
N GLN A 61 3.71 4.34 20.22
CA GLN A 61 5.06 3.99 20.65
C GLN A 61 5.50 4.83 21.86
N LEU A 62 5.30 6.15 21.80
CA LEU A 62 5.64 7.08 22.88
C LEU A 62 4.83 6.83 24.16
N LYS A 63 3.58 6.37 24.03
CA LYS A 63 2.69 6.07 25.16
C LYS A 63 2.92 4.68 25.74
N SER A 64 3.72 3.83 25.10
CA SER A 64 3.95 2.42 25.49
C SER A 64 2.65 1.63 25.71
N ARG A 65 1.57 1.96 24.99
CA ARG A 65 0.25 1.34 25.13
C ARG A 65 -0.29 0.91 23.78
N LEU A 66 -0.21 -0.39 23.49
CA LEU A 66 -0.69 -0.99 22.23
C LEU A 66 -2.21 -1.21 22.19
N GLU A 67 -2.91 -1.04 23.32
CA GLU A 67 -4.35 -1.30 23.40
C GLU A 67 -5.15 -0.46 22.39
N GLY A 68 -5.92 -1.16 21.55
CA GLY A 68 -6.78 -0.52 20.54
C GLY A 68 -6.06 -0.15 19.23
N ALA A 69 -4.78 -0.49 19.07
CA ALA A 69 -4.09 -0.33 17.81
C ALA A 69 -4.77 -1.16 16.71
N SER A 70 -4.90 -0.60 15.51
CA SER A 70 -5.37 -1.35 14.36
C SER A 70 -4.26 -2.25 13.79
N LYS A 71 -4.61 -3.37 13.14
CA LYS A 71 -3.63 -4.32 12.56
C LYS A 71 -2.55 -3.65 11.69
N LYS A 72 -2.92 -2.60 10.96
CA LYS A 72 -1.97 -1.83 10.12
C LYS A 72 -0.94 -1.08 10.98
N VAL A 73 -1.36 -0.55 12.14
CA VAL A 73 -0.51 0.18 13.09
C VAL A 73 0.35 -0.77 13.88
N GLU A 74 -0.20 -1.91 14.31
CA GLU A 74 0.59 -3.00 14.90
C GLU A 74 1.71 -3.42 13.94
N LYS A 75 1.41 -3.61 12.66
CA LYS A 75 2.42 -3.97 11.65
C LYS A 75 3.49 -2.88 11.47
N ILE A 76 3.12 -1.60 11.49
CA ILE A 76 4.08 -0.47 11.45
C ILE A 76 5.03 -0.53 12.66
N LEU A 77 4.47 -0.73 13.87
CA LEU A 77 5.24 -0.82 15.10
C LEU A 77 6.18 -2.02 15.10
N ASP A 78 5.74 -3.17 14.59
CA ASP A 78 6.58 -4.37 14.46
C ASP A 78 7.77 -4.14 13.52
N ILE A 79 7.55 -3.49 12.37
CA ILE A 79 8.62 -3.12 11.44
C ILE A 79 9.65 -2.23 12.14
N TRP A 80 9.18 -1.19 12.84
CA TRP A 80 10.07 -0.28 13.57
C TRP A 80 10.82 -0.95 14.72
N LYS A 81 10.17 -1.87 15.43
CA LYS A 81 10.80 -2.64 16.52
C LYS A 81 11.95 -3.51 16.01
N ASN A 82 11.88 -3.96 14.76
CA ASN A 82 12.94 -4.75 14.11
C ASN A 82 14.10 -3.89 13.57
N GLY A 83 14.04 -2.56 13.71
CA GLY A 83 15.09 -1.62 13.25
C GLY A 83 14.91 -1.10 11.83
N ASP A 84 13.87 -1.58 11.13
CA ASP A 84 13.51 -1.14 9.79
C ASP A 84 12.55 0.06 9.79
N GLY A 85 12.42 0.75 8.67
CA GLY A 85 11.39 1.77 8.45
C GLY A 85 10.34 1.31 7.43
N VAL A 86 9.11 1.78 7.60
CA VAL A 86 8.01 1.43 6.68
C VAL A 86 8.21 2.12 5.35
N ILE A 87 8.08 1.39 4.25
CA ILE A 87 8.11 1.98 2.91
C ILE A 87 6.70 2.47 2.56
N SER A 88 6.58 3.73 2.15
CA SER A 88 5.32 4.31 1.67
C SER A 88 5.48 4.83 0.25
N ILE A 89 4.78 4.21 -0.70
CA ILE A 89 4.79 4.64 -2.11
C ILE A 89 3.43 5.18 -2.54
N GLU A 90 3.45 6.21 -3.36
CA GLU A 90 2.24 6.83 -3.93
C GLU A 90 2.13 6.52 -5.42
N VAL A 91 1.09 5.77 -5.79
CA VAL A 91 0.84 5.35 -7.16
C VAL A 91 -0.47 5.95 -7.69
N PHE A 92 -0.55 6.09 -9.02
CA PHE A 92 -1.73 6.61 -9.70
C PHE A 92 -2.19 8.00 -9.22
N LYS A 93 -1.23 8.92 -9.11
CA LYS A 93 -1.45 10.33 -8.71
C LYS A 93 -2.44 11.05 -9.63
N ASN A 94 -3.04 12.13 -9.14
CA ASN A 94 -3.97 13.00 -9.88
C ASN A 94 -5.27 12.34 -10.37
N SER A 95 -5.75 11.31 -9.67
CA SER A 95 -6.99 10.60 -10.03
C SER A 95 -8.24 11.28 -9.47
N LEU A 96 -9.35 11.12 -10.17
CA LEU A 96 -10.68 11.42 -9.62
C LEU A 96 -10.96 10.51 -8.40
N PRO A 97 -11.65 10.98 -7.36
CA PRO A 97 -11.95 10.17 -6.17
C PRO A 97 -12.62 8.83 -6.49
N VAL A 98 -13.63 8.83 -7.38
CA VAL A 98 -14.34 7.60 -7.80
C VAL A 98 -13.40 6.59 -8.48
N VAL A 99 -12.41 7.08 -9.23
CA VAL A 99 -11.41 6.23 -9.88
C VAL A 99 -10.46 5.65 -8.84
N ALA A 100 -10.06 6.42 -7.83
CA ALA A 100 -9.23 5.93 -6.72
C ALA A 100 -9.97 4.84 -5.92
N PHE A 101 -11.25 5.02 -5.62
CA PHE A 101 -12.05 3.96 -4.97
C PHE A 101 -12.06 2.65 -5.77
N ASN A 102 -12.31 2.74 -7.08
CA ASN A 102 -12.35 1.55 -7.94
C ASN A 102 -10.98 0.86 -8.02
N ARG A 103 -9.88 1.63 -8.07
CA ARG A 103 -8.51 1.09 -8.09
C ARG A 103 -8.13 0.41 -6.77
N GLU A 104 -8.41 1.06 -5.64
CA GLU A 104 -8.23 0.48 -4.30
C GLU A 104 -8.99 -0.85 -4.19
N ALA A 105 -10.26 -0.86 -4.57
CA ALA A 105 -11.10 -2.05 -4.55
C ALA A 105 -10.53 -3.18 -5.43
N ALA A 106 -10.11 -2.87 -6.66
CA ALA A 106 -9.53 -3.84 -7.58
C ALA A 106 -8.21 -4.41 -7.06
N MET A 107 -7.31 -3.56 -6.54
CA MET A 107 -6.02 -4.01 -6.00
C MET A 107 -6.19 -4.91 -4.77
N ILE A 108 -7.09 -4.55 -3.85
CA ILE A 108 -7.42 -5.39 -2.68
C ILE A 108 -8.05 -6.72 -3.12
N GLU A 109 -8.94 -6.69 -4.12
CA GLU A 109 -9.58 -7.89 -4.67
C GLU A 109 -8.56 -8.85 -5.31
N ALA A 110 -7.55 -8.30 -5.98
CA ALA A 110 -6.50 -9.08 -6.64
C ALA A 110 -5.47 -9.65 -5.67
N ILE A 111 -4.99 -8.84 -4.71
CA ILE A 111 -3.98 -9.30 -3.73
C ILE A 111 -4.59 -10.24 -2.69
N GLY A 112 -5.88 -10.07 -2.37
CA GLY A 112 -6.59 -10.84 -1.37
C GLY A 112 -6.48 -10.26 0.03
N LEU A 113 -7.62 -10.14 0.71
CA LEU A 113 -7.71 -9.51 2.03
C LEU A 113 -6.93 -10.27 3.12
N SER A 114 -6.74 -11.59 2.98
CA SER A 114 -5.96 -12.40 3.92
C SER A 114 -4.46 -12.10 3.91
N ASN A 115 -3.97 -11.43 2.86
CA ASN A 115 -2.55 -11.14 2.67
C ASN A 115 -2.16 -9.74 3.13
N ILE A 116 -3.13 -8.91 3.53
CA ILE A 116 -2.92 -7.50 3.90
C ILE A 116 -3.68 -7.17 5.19
N THR A 117 -3.36 -6.03 5.81
CA THR A 117 -3.94 -5.56 7.07
C THR A 117 -5.25 -4.76 6.89
N ASN A 118 -5.68 -4.54 5.64
CA ASN A 118 -6.98 -3.92 5.36
C ASN A 118 -8.11 -4.71 6.04
N ILE A 119 -9.04 -4.01 6.68
CA ILE A 119 -10.16 -4.65 7.40
C ILE A 119 -11.26 -5.11 6.44
N LYS A 120 -11.46 -4.37 5.34
CA LYS A 120 -12.54 -4.63 4.39
C LYS A 120 -12.07 -4.46 2.95
N ARG A 121 -12.78 -5.14 2.05
CA ARG A 121 -12.66 -4.92 0.60
C ARG A 121 -13.13 -3.51 0.24
N GLY A 122 -12.57 -2.98 -0.84
CA GLY A 122 -13.03 -1.71 -1.41
C GLY A 122 -14.38 -1.85 -2.10
N GLN A 123 -15.03 -0.71 -2.34
CA GLN A 123 -16.32 -0.67 -3.04
C GLN A 123 -16.13 -0.22 -4.48
N PHE A 124 -16.83 -0.88 -5.40
CA PHE A 124 -16.86 -0.50 -6.81
C PHE A 124 -18.04 0.43 -7.12
N TYR A 125 -17.79 1.42 -7.95
CA TYR A 125 -18.73 2.46 -8.37
C TYR A 125 -18.78 2.58 -9.90
N GLY A 126 -19.86 3.18 -10.40
CA GLY A 126 -20.07 3.38 -11.84
C GLY A 126 -20.12 2.06 -12.60
N SER A 127 -19.62 2.06 -13.84
CA SER A 127 -19.57 0.86 -14.69
C SER A 127 -18.79 -0.29 -14.07
N CYS A 128 -17.77 -0.02 -13.24
CA CYS A 128 -17.02 -1.08 -12.56
C CYS A 128 -17.87 -1.90 -11.58
N LYS A 129 -19.04 -1.41 -11.14
CA LYS A 129 -19.94 -2.16 -10.25
C LYS A 129 -20.47 -3.42 -10.94
N SER A 130 -20.83 -3.33 -12.22
CA SER A 130 -21.39 -4.42 -13.02
C SER A 130 -20.33 -5.36 -13.61
N TRP A 131 -19.04 -5.06 -13.46
CA TRP A 131 -17.98 -5.95 -13.92
C TRP A 131 -18.00 -7.28 -13.18
N SER A 132 -17.63 -8.35 -13.88
CA SER A 132 -17.45 -9.66 -13.26
C SER A 132 -16.33 -9.62 -12.22
N ASN A 133 -16.35 -10.56 -11.26
CA ASN A 133 -15.27 -10.69 -10.29
C ASN A 133 -13.93 -11.07 -10.95
N SER A 134 -13.97 -11.74 -12.11
CA SER A 134 -12.77 -12.05 -12.90
C SER A 134 -12.14 -10.77 -13.45
N ASP A 135 -12.94 -9.88 -14.05
CA ASP A 135 -12.45 -8.62 -14.63
C ASP A 135 -11.91 -7.67 -13.56
N LYS A 136 -12.62 -7.57 -12.42
CA LYS A 136 -12.17 -6.80 -11.26
C LYS A 136 -10.80 -7.26 -10.77
N ARG A 137 -10.60 -8.59 -10.63
CA ARG A 137 -9.31 -9.18 -10.24
C ARG A 137 -8.23 -8.95 -11.29
N ARG A 138 -8.52 -9.18 -12.57
CA ARG A 138 -7.55 -8.99 -13.66
C ARG A 138 -7.08 -7.54 -13.73
N TRP A 139 -7.99 -6.58 -13.56
CA TRP A 139 -7.64 -5.18 -13.49
C TRP A 139 -6.80 -4.85 -12.25
N GLY A 140 -7.13 -5.41 -11.09
CA GLY A 140 -6.31 -5.31 -9.89
C GLY A 140 -4.88 -5.83 -10.06
N CYS A 141 -4.71 -7.00 -10.70
CA CYS A 141 -3.39 -7.55 -11.02
C CYS A 141 -2.58 -6.60 -11.92
N LEU A 142 -3.22 -6.01 -12.94
CA LEU A 142 -2.58 -5.02 -13.81
C LEU A 142 -2.16 -3.77 -13.03
N LEU A 143 -2.99 -3.28 -12.11
CA LEU A 143 -2.67 -2.13 -11.26
C LEU A 143 -1.51 -2.46 -10.32
N LEU A 144 -1.49 -3.63 -9.68
CA LEU A 144 -0.37 -4.06 -8.85
C LEU A 144 0.93 -4.16 -9.65
N PHE A 145 0.88 -4.69 -10.87
CA PHE A 145 2.05 -4.76 -11.75
C PHE A 145 2.55 -3.38 -12.18
N LYS A 146 1.65 -2.42 -12.42
CA LYS A 146 2.05 -1.02 -12.66
C LYS A 146 2.65 -0.38 -11.41
N ALA A 147 2.10 -0.65 -10.24
CA ALA A 147 2.64 -0.16 -8.96
C ALA A 147 4.04 -0.72 -8.69
N PHE A 148 4.29 -1.98 -9.05
CA PHE A 148 5.60 -2.62 -8.99
C PHE A 148 6.65 -1.87 -9.82
N HIS A 149 6.34 -1.51 -11.07
CA HIS A 149 7.28 -0.73 -11.89
C HIS A 149 7.50 0.69 -11.38
N ILE A 150 6.48 1.34 -10.81
CA ILE A 150 6.65 2.63 -10.14
C ILE A 150 7.61 2.47 -8.96
N PHE A 151 7.42 1.44 -8.14
CA PHE A 151 8.29 1.13 -7.01
C PHE A 151 9.74 0.87 -7.43
N LEU A 152 9.98 0.08 -8.49
CA LEU A 152 11.33 -0.15 -9.01
C LEU A 152 12.04 1.15 -9.44
N HIS A 153 11.28 2.12 -9.94
CA HIS A 153 11.83 3.39 -10.41
C HIS A 153 11.97 4.44 -9.28
N GLU A 154 11.03 4.51 -8.34
CA GLU A 154 11.10 5.43 -7.20
C GLU A 154 12.08 4.94 -6.12
N GLY A 155 12.31 3.63 -6.04
CA GLY A 155 13.16 3.00 -5.03
C GLY A 155 12.49 2.86 -3.67
N GLU A 156 13.24 2.32 -2.72
CA GLU A 156 12.80 2.11 -1.34
C GLU A 156 13.18 3.30 -0.45
N ASN A 157 12.20 4.07 0.03
CA ASN A 157 12.39 5.05 1.08
C ASN A 157 11.73 4.55 2.37
N GLN A 158 12.54 4.25 3.38
CA GLN A 158 12.08 3.73 4.66
C GLN A 158 11.80 4.87 5.64
N LEU A 159 10.57 4.94 6.15
CA LEU A 159 10.13 5.91 7.15
C LEU A 159 10.21 5.30 8.55
N ARG A 160 11.16 5.78 9.34
CA ARG A 160 11.39 5.43 10.74
C ARG A 160 10.75 6.46 11.67
N PRO A 161 10.60 6.16 12.98
CA PRO A 161 10.04 7.12 13.93
C PRO A 161 10.77 8.48 13.96
N GLY A 162 12.07 8.52 13.69
CA GLY A 162 12.87 9.74 13.64
C GLY A 162 12.60 10.64 12.44
N ASP A 163 12.03 10.09 11.36
CA ASP A 163 11.76 10.82 10.10
C ASP A 163 10.40 11.54 10.11
N LEU A 164 9.61 11.38 11.19
CA LEU A 164 8.22 11.82 11.33
C LEU A 164 8.05 13.05 12.22
#